data_AF-A0A0G0K0N5-F1
#
_entry.id   AF-A0A0G0K0N5-F1
#
_cell.length_a   1.000
_cell.length_b   1.000
_cell.length_c   1.000
_cell.angle_alpha   90.00
_cell.angle_beta   90.00
_cell.angle_gamma   90.00
#
_symmetry.space_group_name_H-M   'P 1'
#
loop_
_entity.id
_entity.type
_entity.pdbx_description
1 polymer ?
#
loop_
_entity_poly.entity_id
_entity_poly.type
_entity_poly.pdbx_seq_one_letter_code
_entity_poly.pdbx_strand_id
1 'polypeptide(L)'
;MPKIGNSKSASEKVCVRCKSRRRVSKTWTEKIVNDNGFMTLLHTQYVCTNVECQSAFDKALLEDTKKREKLKQMKQENDARRLSTKVPKSA
;
A
#
# COMPACT_ATOMS: atom_id res chain seq x y z
N MET A 1 -14.42 -30.06 2.94
CA MET A 1 -13.73 -28.82 3.34
C MET A 1 -12.44 -28.70 2.54
N PRO A 2 -12.31 -27.72 1.62
CA PRO A 2 -11.07 -27.56 0.87
C PRO A 2 -9.94 -27.15 1.82
N LYS A 3 -8.83 -27.89 1.79
CA LYS A 3 -7.59 -27.53 2.49
C LYS A 3 -7.03 -26.28 1.83
N ILE A 4 -7.32 -25.11 2.39
CA ILE A 4 -6.72 -23.82 2.02
C ILE A 4 -5.28 -23.85 2.52
N GLY A 5 -4.40 -24.48 1.76
CA GLY A 5 -3.04 -24.76 2.19
C GLY A 5 -2.15 -25.04 1.00
N ASN A 6 -2.20 -24.19 -0.02
CA ASN A 6 -1.14 -24.15 -1.03
C ASN A 6 -0.15 -23.06 -0.63
N SER A 7 0.59 -23.29 0.47
CA SER A 7 1.69 -22.41 0.87
C SER A 7 2.83 -22.59 -0.13
N LYS A 8 2.73 -21.95 -1.30
CA LYS A 8 3.90 -21.77 -2.16
C LYS A 8 4.97 -21.10 -1.31
N SER A 9 6.01 -21.85 -0.99
CA SER A 9 7.13 -21.37 -0.19
C SER A 9 7.68 -20.09 -0.82
N ALA A 10 7.96 -19.10 0.02
CA ALA A 10 8.40 -17.75 -0.34
C ALA A 10 9.66 -17.71 -1.26
N SER A 11 10.36 -18.84 -1.38
CA SER A 11 11.61 -19.07 -2.09
C SER A 11 11.54 -18.98 -3.62
N GLU A 12 10.37 -19.07 -4.25
CA GLU A 12 10.27 -19.13 -5.73
C GLU A 12 9.81 -17.83 -6.41
N LYS A 13 9.62 -16.73 -5.65
CA LYS A 13 9.12 -15.49 -6.26
C LYS A 13 10.26 -14.73 -6.94
N VAL A 14 10.37 -14.90 -8.26
CA VAL A 14 11.23 -14.07 -9.11
C VAL A 14 10.64 -12.66 -9.28
N CYS A 15 11.51 -11.69 -9.54
CA CYS A 15 11.10 -10.33 -9.80
C CYS A 15 10.49 -10.19 -11.19
N VAL A 16 9.24 -9.75 -11.29
CA VAL A 16 8.59 -9.50 -12.59
C VAL A 16 9.28 -8.40 -13.41
N ARG A 17 10.07 -7.53 -12.75
CA ARG A 17 10.73 -6.38 -13.37
C ARG A 17 12.08 -6.74 -14.01
N CYS A 18 12.91 -7.52 -13.31
CA CYS A 18 14.27 -7.85 -13.75
C CYS A 18 14.60 -9.35 -13.72
N LYS A 19 13.62 -10.21 -13.42
CA LYS A 19 13.74 -11.67 -13.27
C LYS A 19 14.70 -12.16 -12.17
N SER A 20 15.40 -11.27 -11.47
CA SER A 20 16.24 -11.61 -10.31
C SER A 20 15.43 -12.17 -9.15
N ARG A 21 16.08 -12.87 -8.22
CA ARG A 21 15.45 -13.43 -7.02
C ARG A 21 14.86 -12.32 -6.14
N ARG A 22 13.79 -12.63 -5.42
CA ARG A 22 13.28 -11.78 -4.33
C ARG A 22 13.58 -12.42 -3.00
N ARG A 23 13.78 -11.59 -1.98
CA ARG A 23 13.90 -12.00 -0.59
C ARG A 23 12.72 -11.46 0.22
N VAL A 24 12.33 -12.18 1.27
CA VAL A 24 11.40 -11.66 2.26
C VAL A 24 12.10 -10.54 3.02
N SER A 25 11.49 -9.36 3.05
CA SER A 25 12.00 -8.21 3.80
C SER A 25 11.35 -8.11 5.17
N LYS A 26 10.03 -8.31 5.23
CA LYS A 26 9.26 -8.19 6.46
C LYS A 26 8.03 -9.08 6.38
N THR A 27 7.69 -9.70 7.49
CA THR A 27 6.43 -10.40 7.69
C THR A 27 5.78 -9.81 8.92
N TRP A 28 4.49 -9.49 8.84
CA TRP A 28 3.74 -9.00 10.00
C TRP A 28 2.31 -9.51 9.93
N THR A 29 1.67 -9.52 11.10
CA THR A 29 0.29 -9.95 11.25
C THR A 29 -0.54 -8.74 11.62
N GLU A 30 -1.62 -8.52 10.87
CA GLU A 30 -2.55 -7.42 11.08
C GLU A 30 -3.90 -7.99 11.54
N LYS A 31 -4.44 -7.44 12.63
CA LYS A 31 -5.78 -7.79 13.11
C LYS A 31 -6.77 -6.73 12.65
N ILE A 32 -7.69 -7.13 11.78
CA ILE A 32 -8.75 -6.26 11.26
C ILE A 32 -10.04 -6.61 12.00
N VAL A 33 -10.59 -5.64 12.72
CA VAL A 33 -11.90 -5.77 13.38
C VAL A 33 -12.99 -5.53 12.34
N ASN A 34 -13.92 -6.46 12.24
CA ASN A 34 -15.10 -6.40 11.39
C ASN A 34 -16.36 -6.50 12.27
N ASP A 35 -17.54 -6.21 11.72
CA ASP A 35 -18.81 -6.27 12.45
C ASP A 35 -19.09 -7.65 13.09
N ASN A 36 -18.51 -8.72 12.52
CA ASN A 36 -18.67 -10.11 12.98
C ASN A 36 -17.50 -10.62 13.86
N GLY A 37 -16.58 -9.75 14.31
CA GLY A 37 -15.44 -10.13 15.16
C GLY A 37 -14.11 -9.60 14.64
N PHE A 38 -13.07 -10.44 14.60
CA PHE A 38 -11.74 -10.05 14.09
C PHE A 38 -11.20 -11.06 13.08
N MET A 39 -10.63 -10.55 12.00
CA MET A 39 -9.86 -11.31 11.02
C MET A 39 -8.37 -11.04 11.25
N THR A 40 -7.56 -12.09 11.13
CA THR A 40 -6.10 -11.98 11.23
C THR A 40 -5.50 -12.18 9.85
N LEU A 41 -4.82 -11.16 9.33
CA LEU A 41 -4.13 -11.19 8.04
C LEU A 41 -2.63 -11.31 8.23
N LEU A 42 -2.03 -12.29 7.55
CA LEU A 42 -0.57 -12.43 7.47
C LEU A 42 -0.07 -11.72 6.22
N HIS A 43 0.71 -10.67 6.42
CA HIS A 43 1.36 -9.92 5.36
C HIS A 43 2.82 -10.36 5.22
N THR A 44 3.28 -10.50 3.99
CA THR A 44 4.70 -10.76 3.67
C THR A 44 5.14 -9.83 2.56
N GLN A 45 6.11 -8.98 2.87
CA GLN A 45 6.72 -8.05 1.93
C GLN A 45 7.97 -8.67 1.31
N TYR A 46 8.06 -8.58 -0.02
CA TYR A 46 9.17 -9.09 -0.81
C TYR A 46 9.93 -7.94 -1.46
N VAL A 47 11.26 -8.02 -1.44
CA VAL A 47 12.17 -7.01 -2.03
C VAL A 47 13.07 -7.68 -3.06
N CYS A 48 13.33 -6.99 -4.18
CA CYS A 48 14.24 -7.49 -5.21
C CYS A 48 15.68 -7.51 -4.70
N THR A 49 16.44 -8.58 -4.98
CA THR A 49 17.87 -8.61 -4.61
C THR A 49 18.73 -7.76 -5.53
N ASN A 50 18.25 -7.41 -6.72
CA ASN A 50 18.95 -6.50 -7.61
C ASN A 50 18.72 -5.05 -7.15
N VAL A 51 19.80 -4.38 -6.73
CA VAL A 51 19.80 -3.04 -6.14
C VAL A 51 19.37 -1.97 -7.14
N GLU A 52 19.83 -2.05 -8.39
CA GLU A 52 19.43 -1.11 -9.44
C GLU A 52 17.93 -1.22 -9.73
N CYS A 53 17.44 -2.46 -9.87
CA CYS A 53 16.03 -2.71 -10.07
C CYS A 53 15.20 -2.23 -8.87
N GLN A 54 15.66 -2.49 -7.65
CA GLN A 54 14.94 -2.12 -6.44
C GLN A 54 14.91 -0.59 -6.28
N SER A 55 16.04 0.09 -6.42
CA SER A 55 16.14 1.54 -6.30
C SER A 55 15.32 2.28 -7.36
N ALA A 56 15.29 1.81 -8.61
CA ALA A 56 14.43 2.38 -9.64
C ALA A 56 12.94 2.31 -9.27
N PHE A 57 12.52 1.19 -8.68
CA PHE A 57 11.14 1.02 -8.23
C PHE A 57 10.82 1.85 -7.00
N ASP A 58 11.73 1.93 -6.04
CA ASP A 58 11.52 2.76 -4.84
C ASP A 58 11.43 4.24 -5.21
N LYS A 59 12.23 4.71 -6.18
CA LYS A 59 12.11 6.07 -6.73
C LYS A 59 10.73 6.31 -7.36
N ALA A 60 10.28 5.42 -8.24
CA ALA A 60 8.97 5.53 -8.87
C ALA A 60 7.83 5.51 -7.84
N LEU A 61 7.93 4.65 -6.83
CA LEU A 61 6.95 4.55 -5.76
C LEU A 61 6.90 5.83 -4.92
N LEU A 62 8.05 6.44 -4.61
CA LEU A 62 8.12 7.72 -3.90
C LEU A 62 7.50 8.86 -4.71
N GLU A 63 7.77 8.93 -6.02
CA GLU A 63 7.16 9.93 -6.89
C GLU A 63 5.63 9.79 -6.95
N ASP A 64 5.13 8.56 -7.11
CA ASP A 64 3.69 8.31 -7.13
C ASP A 64 3.03 8.60 -5.78
N THR A 65 3.71 8.32 -4.67
CA THR A 65 3.24 8.67 -3.33
C THR A 65 3.13 10.18 -3.18
N LYS A 66 4.18 10.93 -3.57
CA LYS A 66 4.16 12.40 -3.54
C LYS A 66 3.05 12.98 -4.42
N LYS A 67 2.81 12.42 -5.61
CA LYS A 67 1.70 12.85 -6.49
C LYS A 67 0.35 12.64 -5.81
N ARG A 68 0.13 11.47 -5.21
CA ARG A 68 -1.12 11.14 -4.49
C ARG A 68 -1.32 12.04 -3.27
N GLU A 69 -0.26 12.33 -2.51
CA GLU A 69 -0.31 13.24 -1.37
C GLU A 69 -0.67 14.67 -1.77
N LYS A 70 -0.04 15.19 -2.82
CA LYS A 70 -0.38 16.51 -3.38
C LYS A 70 -1.84 16.59 -3.80
N LEU A 71 -2.37 15.56 -4.46
CA LEU A 71 -3.78 15.51 -4.84
C LEU A 71 -4.71 15.47 -3.62
N LYS A 72 -4.34 14.74 -2.57
CA LYS A 72 -5.10 14.73 -1.30
C LYS A 72 -5.10 16.11 -0.65
N GLN A 73 -3.95 16.77 -0.58
CA GLN A 73 -3.83 18.13 -0.02
C GLN A 73 -4.65 19.14 -0.81
N MET A 74 -4.51 19.18 -2.14
CA MET A 74 -5.31 20.07 -2.98
C MET A 74 -6.82 19.84 -2.83
N LYS A 75 -7.26 18.58 -2.66
CA LYS A 75 -8.66 18.28 -2.41
C LYS A 75 -9.11 18.83 -1.05
N GLN A 76 -8.33 18.59 0.00
CA GLN A 76 -8.62 19.08 1.35
C GLN A 76 -8.68 20.62 1.41
N GLU A 77 -7.75 21.31 0.74
CA GLU A 77 -7.72 22.77 0.66
C GLU A 77 -8.95 23.32 -0.07
N ASN A 78 -9.32 22.71 -1.20
CA ASN A 78 -10.51 23.11 -1.96
C ASN A 78 -11.80 22.87 -1.17
N ASP A 79 -11.91 21.76 -0.45
CA ASP A 79 -13.06 21.45 0.39
C ASP A 79 -13.16 22.42 1.58
N ALA A 80 -12.03 22.75 2.22
CA ALA A 80 -11.95 23.75 3.28
C ALA A 80 -12.36 25.15 2.80
N ARG A 81 -11.89 25.57 1.62
CA ARG A 81 -12.29 26.85 1.00
C ARG A 81 -13.79 26.91 0.70
N ARG A 82 -14.38 25.80 0.23
CA ARG A 82 -15.83 25.72 -0.02
C ARG A 82 -16.64 25.82 1.26
N LEU A 83 -16.17 25.20 2.34
CA LEU A 83 -16.81 25.27 3.65
C LEU A 83 -16.72 26.68 4.25
N SER A 84 -15.59 27.37 4.13
CA SER A 84 -15.44 28.74 4.66
C SER A 84 -16.24 29.79 3.89
N THR A 85 -16.54 29.55 2.61
CA THR A 85 -17.33 30.48 1.78
C THR A 85 -18.85 30.28 1.93
N LYS A 86 -19.30 29.20 2.59
CA LYS A 86 -20.72 29.03 2.97
C LYS A 86 -21.05 29.95 4.15
N VAL A 87 -21.21 31.24 3.85
CA VAL A 87 -21.86 32.21 4.75
C VAL A 87 -23.26 31.67 5.07
N PRO A 88 -23.64 31.52 6.36
CA PRO A 88 -25.01 31.18 6.71
C PRO A 88 -25.90 32.31 6.20
N LYS A 89 -26.85 31.97 5.33
CA LYS A 89 -27.89 32.89 4.88
C LYS A 89 -28.73 33.19 6.13
N SER A 90 -28.43 34.30 6.80
CA SER A 90 -29.20 34.84 7.93
C SER A 90 -30.63 35.07 7.46
N ALA A 91 -31.56 34.31 8.01
CA ALA A 91 -33.01 34.48 7.88
C ALA A 91 -33.54 35.14 9.15
#